data_AF-A0A9N8ZZ92-F1
#
_entry.id   AF-A0A9N8ZZ92-F1
#
_cell.length_a   1.000
_cell.length_b   1.000
_cell.length_c   1.000
_cell.angle_alpha   90.00
_cell.angle_beta   90.00
_cell.angle_gamma   90.00
#
_symmetry.space_group_name_H-M   'P 1'
#
loop_
_entity.id
_entity.type
_entity.pdbx_description
1 polymer ?
#
loop_
_entity_poly.entity_id
_entity_poly.type
_entity_poly.pdbx_seq_one_letter_code
_entity_poly.pdbx_strand_id
1 'polypeptide(L)'
;MAIGFDDPKVTIHIGDGFPFLEDKVDSFDIIITDASDPVGPAESLFQERYYELMKNALRPCGIISSQGECQWLHLELISAVQTYCHKLFPVVEYAFTTIPTYPSGQIGFIYYNAQVHEAAFVLPQFTKNVLKKIIPK
;
A
#
# COMPACT_ATOMS: atom_id res chain seq x y z
N MET A 1 3.87 -29.01 0.59
CA MET A 1 4.69 -27.87 0.09
C MET A 1 3.78 -26.95 -0.68
N ALA A 2 4.01 -25.63 -0.65
CA ALA A 2 3.15 -24.67 -1.34
C ALA A 2 3.37 -24.79 -2.86
N ILE A 3 2.38 -25.31 -3.57
CA ILE A 3 2.43 -25.52 -5.04
C ILE A 3 2.63 -24.24 -5.85
N GLY A 4 2.41 -23.07 -5.23
CA GLY A 4 2.60 -21.77 -5.88
C GLY A 4 4.06 -21.46 -6.22
N PHE A 5 5.03 -22.03 -5.50
CA PHE A 5 6.46 -21.81 -5.80
C PHE A 5 6.94 -22.53 -7.06
N ASP A 6 6.20 -23.54 -7.53
CA ASP A 6 6.55 -24.30 -8.73
C ASP A 6 6.01 -23.64 -10.01
N ASP A 7 5.24 -22.55 -9.91
CA ASP A 7 4.70 -21.83 -11.07
C ASP A 7 5.84 -21.16 -11.86
N PRO A 8 5.94 -21.34 -13.19
CA PRO A 8 7.02 -20.78 -14.01
C PRO A 8 7.05 -19.25 -14.03
N LYS A 9 5.99 -18.56 -13.59
CA LYS A 9 5.94 -17.10 -13.44
C LYS A 9 6.57 -16.61 -12.15
N VAL A 10 6.83 -17.51 -11.19
CA VAL A 10 7.42 -17.15 -9.90
C VAL A 10 8.94 -17.15 -10.02
N THR A 11 9.54 -16.02 -9.66
CA THR A 11 10.99 -15.91 -9.46
C THR A 11 11.24 -15.64 -7.98
N ILE A 12 11.99 -16.52 -7.32
CA ILE A 12 12.29 -16.42 -5.89
C ILE A 12 13.63 -15.69 -5.72
N HIS A 13 13.60 -14.60 -4.96
CA HIS A 13 14.79 -13.88 -4.53
C HIS A 13 14.96 -14.07 -3.02
N ILE A 14 16.07 -14.67 -2.59
CA ILE A 14 16.40 -14.82 -1.17
C ILE A 14 17.32 -13.67 -0.77
N GLY A 15 16.80 -12.74 0.03
CA GLY A 15 17.53 -11.56 0.46
C GLY A 15 16.63 -10.56 1.19
N ASP A 16 17.21 -9.44 1.58
CA ASP A 16 16.48 -8.31 2.17
C ASP A 16 15.74 -7.53 1.08
N GLY A 17 14.46 -7.22 1.33
CA GLY A 17 13.61 -6.46 0.43
C GLY A 17 14.06 -5.01 0.23
N PHE A 18 14.76 -4.42 1.22
CA PHE A 18 15.29 -3.06 1.10
C PHE A 18 16.33 -2.94 -0.02
N PRO A 19 17.49 -3.64 0.06
CA PRO A 19 18.48 -3.62 -1.02
C PRO A 19 17.90 -4.09 -2.35
N PHE A 20 16.93 -5.01 -2.32
CA PHE A 20 16.28 -5.49 -3.55
C PHE A 20 15.55 -4.39 -4.31
N LEU A 21 15.02 -3.38 -3.62
CA LEU A 21 14.28 -2.26 -4.23
C LEU A 21 15.17 -1.07 -4.61
N GLU A 22 16.42 -0.98 -4.12
CA GLU A 22 17.28 0.20 -4.31
C GLU A 22 17.58 0.52 -5.79
N ASP A 23 17.70 -0.51 -6.63
CA ASP A 23 18.02 -0.37 -8.06
C ASP A 23 16.79 -0.55 -8.97
N LYS A 24 15.58 -0.64 -8.39
CA LYS A 24 14.34 -0.87 -9.14
C LYS A 24 13.66 0.47 -9.44
N VAL A 25 13.41 0.69 -10.73
CA VAL A 25 12.68 1.85 -11.24
C VAL A 25 11.63 1.36 -12.23
N ASP A 26 10.38 1.80 -12.09
CA ASP A 26 9.27 1.44 -13.00
C ASP A 26 9.19 -0.07 -13.33
N SER A 27 9.49 -0.90 -12.32
CA SER A 27 9.71 -2.33 -12.49
C SER A 27 8.46 -3.15 -12.21
N PHE A 28 7.57 -2.66 -11.34
CA PHE A 28 6.41 -3.42 -10.86
C PHE A 28 5.10 -2.65 -11.07
N ASP A 29 4.05 -3.37 -11.47
CA ASP A 29 2.69 -2.82 -11.51
C ASP A 29 2.03 -2.88 -10.12
N ILE A 30 2.36 -3.90 -9.32
CA ILE A 30 1.84 -4.12 -7.96
C ILE A 30 2.97 -4.57 -7.06
N ILE A 31 3.06 -3.97 -5.86
CA ILE A 31 3.95 -4.41 -4.79
C ILE A 31 3.09 -4.77 -3.57
N ILE A 32 3.29 -5.97 -3.03
CA ILE A 32 2.63 -6.43 -1.80
C ILE A 32 3.73 -6.67 -0.76
N THR A 33 3.65 -5.98 0.37
CA THR A 33 4.54 -6.22 1.51
C THR A 33 3.79 -7.03 2.56
N ASP A 34 4.08 -8.33 2.57
CA ASP A 34 3.66 -9.28 3.61
C ASP A 34 4.79 -9.40 4.65
N ALA A 35 4.73 -8.55 5.68
CA ALA A 35 5.76 -8.45 6.72
C ALA A 35 5.30 -9.09 8.03
N SER A 36 6.26 -9.52 8.85
CA SER A 36 6.01 -9.79 10.26
C SER A 36 5.80 -8.48 11.04
N ASP A 37 5.35 -8.61 12.30
CA ASP A 37 5.22 -7.49 13.24
C ASP A 37 6.47 -6.57 13.22
N PRO A 38 6.32 -5.26 13.46
CA PRO A 38 7.36 -4.22 13.34
C PRO A 38 8.41 -4.30 14.47
N VAL A 39 8.97 -5.47 14.70
CA VAL A 39 9.98 -5.77 15.71
C VAL A 39 11.16 -6.43 15.04
N GLY A 40 12.36 -5.92 15.32
CA GLY A 40 13.59 -6.45 14.74
C GLY A 40 13.70 -6.12 13.24
N PRO A 41 14.04 -7.07 12.35
CA PRO A 41 14.32 -6.77 10.94
C PRO A 41 13.17 -6.08 10.20
N ALA A 42 11.93 -6.40 10.57
CA ALA A 42 10.74 -5.88 9.91
C ALA A 42 10.40 -4.44 10.28
N GLU A 43 10.96 -3.87 11.37
CA GLU A 43 10.73 -2.47 11.77
C GLU A 43 11.05 -1.50 10.62
N SER A 44 12.10 -1.80 9.87
CA SER A 44 12.52 -1.02 8.71
C SER A 44 11.41 -0.90 7.65
N LEU A 45 10.57 -1.92 7.49
CA LEU A 45 9.50 -1.97 6.48
C LEU A 45 8.34 -1.01 6.79
N PHE A 46 8.30 -0.45 8.00
CA PHE A 46 7.30 0.53 8.44
C PHE A 46 7.87 1.96 8.51
N GLN A 47 9.01 2.22 7.87
CA GLN A 47 9.63 3.53 7.81
C GLN A 47 9.38 4.22 6.46
N GLU A 48 9.33 5.56 6.47
CA GLU A 48 9.12 6.40 5.28
C GLU A 48 10.02 6.01 4.09
N ARG A 49 11.28 5.67 4.39
CA ARG A 49 12.27 5.26 3.38
C ARG A 49 11.85 4.03 2.58
N TYR A 50 11.20 3.05 3.21
CA TYR A 50 10.74 1.86 2.50
C TYR A 50 9.67 2.21 1.45
N TYR A 51 8.76 3.12 1.80
CA TYR A 51 7.70 3.58 0.90
C TYR A 51 8.24 4.45 -0.23
N GLU A 52 9.33 5.21 -0.02
CA GLU A 52 10.06 5.88 -1.11
C GLU A 52 10.64 4.88 -2.12
N LEU A 53 11.26 3.80 -1.63
CA LEU A 53 11.81 2.75 -2.48
C LEU A 53 10.70 2.07 -3.30
N MET A 54 9.60 1.69 -2.65
CA MET A 54 8.46 1.11 -3.36
C MET A 54 7.87 2.09 -4.39
N LYS A 55 7.76 3.39 -4.07
CA LYS A 55 7.28 4.41 -5.01
C LYS A 55 8.14 4.48 -6.27
N ASN A 56 9.46 4.43 -6.14
CA ASN A 56 10.36 4.46 -7.29
C ASN A 56 10.28 3.17 -8.11
N ALA A 57 10.15 2.03 -7.44
CA ALA A 57 10.04 0.73 -8.09
C ALA A 57 8.69 0.50 -8.79
N LEU A 58 7.64 1.22 -8.39
CA LEU A 58 6.33 1.18 -9.04
C LEU A 58 6.34 1.89 -10.39
N ARG A 59 5.69 1.28 -11.38
CA ARG A 59 5.32 1.92 -12.64
C ARG A 59 4.27 3.01 -12.43
N PRO A 60 4.08 3.91 -13.41
CA PRO A 60 2.95 4.82 -13.40
C PRO A 60 1.63 4.06 -13.21
N CYS A 61 0.80 4.55 -12.30
CA CYS A 61 -0.45 3.90 -11.88
C CYS A 61 -0.30 2.59 -11.09
N GLY A 62 0.91 2.26 -10.62
CA GLY A 62 1.13 1.09 -9.80
C GLY A 62 0.44 1.14 -8.43
N ILE A 63 0.34 -0.02 -7.78
CA ILE A 63 -0.41 -0.22 -6.53
C ILE A 63 0.53 -0.77 -5.46
N ILE A 64 0.46 -0.23 -4.23
CA ILE A 64 1.08 -0.83 -3.05
C ILE A 64 -0.01 -1.32 -2.10
N SER A 65 0.20 -2.49 -1.52
CA SER A 65 -0.51 -2.95 -0.33
C SER A 65 0.50 -3.47 0.68
N SER A 66 0.61 -2.82 1.82
CA SER A 66 1.45 -3.27 2.93
C SER A 66 0.57 -3.74 4.07
N GLN A 67 1.00 -4.78 4.78
CA GLN A 67 0.46 -5.10 6.11
C GLN A 67 0.44 -3.81 6.96
N GLY A 68 -0.67 -3.60 7.66
CA GLY A 68 -0.98 -2.34 8.35
C GLY A 68 -1.39 -2.54 9.80
N GLU A 69 -0.98 -3.63 10.44
CA GLU A 69 -1.28 -3.92 11.86
C GLU A 69 -2.77 -3.92 12.22
N CYS A 70 -3.10 -4.06 13.51
CA CYS A 70 -4.49 -4.08 13.98
C CYS A 70 -4.91 -2.71 14.51
N GLN A 71 -5.97 -2.10 13.96
CA GLN A 71 -6.41 -0.76 14.38
C GLN A 71 -6.81 -0.65 15.86
N TRP A 72 -7.18 -1.76 16.50
CA TRP A 72 -7.52 -1.78 17.93
C TRP A 72 -6.31 -1.66 18.85
N LEU A 73 -5.11 -1.97 18.33
CA LEU A 73 -3.88 -2.08 19.11
C LEU A 73 -2.82 -1.07 18.67
N HIS A 74 -2.76 -0.76 17.38
CA HIS A 74 -1.61 -0.11 16.75
C HIS A 74 -1.98 1.19 16.01
N LEU A 75 -3.01 1.91 16.48
CA LEU A 75 -3.53 3.10 15.80
C LEU A 75 -2.46 4.21 15.62
N GLU A 76 -1.56 4.38 16.59
CA GLU A 76 -0.47 5.37 16.49
C GLU A 76 0.50 5.05 15.36
N LEU A 77 0.91 3.78 15.24
CA LEU A 77 1.76 3.31 14.15
C LEU A 77 1.06 3.51 12.81
N ILE A 78 -0.20 3.06 12.69
CA ILE A 78 -1.00 3.19 11.47
C ILE A 78 -1.08 4.66 11.06
N SER A 79 -1.37 5.56 12.00
CA SER A 79 -1.45 6.99 11.75
C SER A 79 -0.10 7.57 11.30
N ALA A 80 1.00 7.17 11.92
CA ALA A 80 2.34 7.59 11.51
C ALA A 80 2.66 7.13 10.08
N VAL A 81 2.38 5.87 9.76
CA VAL A 81 2.59 5.31 8.42
C VAL A 81 1.77 6.04 7.36
N GLN A 82 0.48 6.22 7.61
CA GLN A 82 -0.38 6.98 6.70
C GLN A 82 0.12 8.41 6.51
N THR A 83 0.54 9.08 7.59
CA THR A 83 0.99 10.48 7.55
C THR A 83 2.15 10.70 6.59
N TYR A 84 3.21 9.87 6.67
CA TYR A 84 4.31 10.03 5.74
C TYR A 84 3.97 9.51 4.33
N CYS A 85 3.17 8.45 4.21
CA CYS A 85 2.72 7.96 2.91
C CYS A 85 1.93 9.02 2.14
N HIS A 86 1.14 9.86 2.82
CA HIS A 86 0.40 10.97 2.19
C HIS A 86 1.30 12.05 1.58
N LYS A 87 2.58 12.14 2.00
CA LYS A 87 3.56 13.01 1.34
C LYS A 87 4.08 12.42 0.04
N LEU A 88 4.08 11.08 -0.05
CA LEU A 88 4.64 10.33 -1.18
C LEU A 88 3.58 10.04 -2.24
N PHE A 89 2.35 9.74 -1.81
CA PHE A 89 1.28 9.26 -2.67
C PHE A 89 0.06 10.19 -2.59
N PRO A 90 -0.62 10.44 -3.72
CA PRO A 90 -1.84 11.27 -3.73
C PRO A 90 -2.98 10.65 -2.90
N VAL A 91 -2.97 9.33 -2.71
CA VAL A 91 -3.95 8.60 -1.91
C VAL A 91 -3.28 7.57 -1.05
N VAL A 92 -3.69 7.54 0.20
CA VAL A 92 -3.31 6.50 1.15
C VAL A 92 -4.55 6.23 1.96
N GLU A 93 -4.88 4.96 2.07
CA GLU A 93 -6.10 4.52 2.71
C GLU A 93 -5.82 3.26 3.51
N TYR A 94 -6.78 2.86 4.33
CA TYR A 94 -6.67 1.71 5.21
C TYR A 94 -7.87 0.78 5.02
N ALA A 95 -7.58 -0.49 4.82
CA ALA A 95 -8.56 -1.56 4.82
C ALA A 95 -8.23 -2.54 5.95
N PHE A 96 -9.18 -3.37 6.36
CA PHE A 96 -8.92 -4.44 7.31
C PHE A 96 -9.71 -5.69 6.94
N THR A 97 -9.27 -6.83 7.46
CA THR A 97 -9.99 -8.10 7.40
C THR A 97 -10.01 -8.79 8.75
N THR A 98 -10.90 -9.77 8.89
CA THR A 98 -11.07 -10.54 10.13
C THR A 98 -10.38 -11.89 9.99
N ILE A 99 -9.34 -12.12 10.80
CA ILE A 99 -8.55 -13.35 10.85
C ILE A 99 -8.44 -13.76 12.33
N PRO A 100 -9.16 -14.81 12.78
CA PRO A 100 -9.25 -15.15 14.21
C PRO A 100 -7.92 -15.47 14.89
N THR A 101 -6.91 -15.86 14.11
CA THR A 101 -5.58 -16.22 14.62
C THR A 101 -4.63 -15.02 14.75
N TYR A 102 -5.03 -13.83 14.28
CA TYR A 102 -4.26 -12.60 14.48
C TYR A 102 -4.72 -11.83 15.72
N PRO A 103 -3.85 -10.98 16.31
CA PRO A 103 -4.19 -10.19 17.49
C PRO A 103 -5.51 -9.41 17.31
N SER A 104 -6.38 -9.52 18.31
CA SER A 104 -7.74 -8.94 18.28
C SER A 104 -8.61 -9.42 17.10
N GLY A 105 -8.27 -10.54 16.47
CA GLY A 105 -9.02 -11.16 15.39
C GLY A 105 -9.03 -10.38 14.07
N GLN A 106 -8.17 -9.38 13.92
CA GLN A 106 -8.17 -8.48 12.74
C GLN A 106 -6.75 -8.12 12.30
N ILE A 107 -6.61 -7.82 11.01
CA ILE A 107 -5.39 -7.27 10.42
C ILE A 107 -5.73 -6.21 9.39
N GLY A 108 -4.95 -5.15 9.38
CA GLY A 108 -5.03 -4.01 8.50
C GLY A 108 -4.13 -4.13 7.29
N PHE A 109 -4.45 -3.33 6.29
CA PHE A 109 -3.65 -3.11 5.10
C PHE A 109 -3.65 -1.63 4.76
N ILE A 110 -2.46 -1.07 4.58
CA ILE A 110 -2.29 0.29 4.07
C ILE A 110 -2.13 0.19 2.56
N TYR A 111 -3.04 0.84 1.82
CA TYR A 111 -3.09 0.74 0.36
C TYR A 111 -2.89 2.09 -0.33
N TYR A 112 -2.20 2.03 -1.46
CA TYR A 112 -2.05 3.12 -2.43
C TYR A 112 -2.57 2.66 -3.79
N ASN A 113 -3.40 3.48 -4.43
CA ASN A 113 -3.78 3.29 -5.82
C ASN A 113 -4.18 4.62 -6.48
N ALA A 114 -3.40 5.09 -7.46
CA ALA A 114 -3.70 6.32 -8.19
C ALA A 114 -4.98 6.23 -9.06
N GLN A 115 -5.29 5.06 -9.62
CA GLN A 115 -6.45 4.85 -10.48
C GLN A 115 -7.74 4.59 -9.70
N VAL A 116 -7.70 3.90 -8.56
CA VAL A 116 -8.87 3.78 -7.65
C VAL A 116 -9.20 5.14 -7.06
N HIS A 117 -8.22 6.00 -6.79
CA HIS A 117 -8.48 7.42 -6.52
C HIS A 117 -9.18 8.08 -7.71
N GLU A 118 -8.55 8.08 -8.88
CA GLU A 118 -9.14 8.71 -10.06
C GLU A 118 -10.59 8.25 -10.27
N ALA A 119 -10.83 6.93 -10.26
CA ALA A 119 -12.14 6.31 -10.39
C ALA A 119 -13.13 6.66 -9.27
N ALA A 120 -12.71 6.66 -8.00
CA ALA A 120 -13.56 7.03 -6.86
C ALA A 120 -14.00 8.50 -6.94
N PHE A 121 -13.18 9.36 -7.56
CA PHE A 121 -13.48 10.78 -7.73
C PHE A 121 -14.05 11.13 -9.11
N VAL A 122 -14.13 10.20 -10.08
CA VAL A 122 -14.78 10.43 -11.38
C VAL A 122 -16.23 10.92 -11.19
N LEU A 123 -17.03 10.22 -10.36
CA LEU A 123 -18.44 10.55 -10.20
C LEU A 123 -18.67 11.88 -9.44
N PRO A 124 -18.00 12.16 -8.30
CA PRO A 124 -18.04 13.48 -7.66
C PRO A 124 -17.57 14.62 -8.59
N GLN A 125 -16.52 14.41 -9.37
CA GLN A 125 -15.94 15.45 -10.23
C GLN A 125 -16.80 15.68 -11.49
N PHE A 126 -17.35 14.63 -12.08
CA PHE A 126 -18.39 14.70 -13.10
C PHE A 126 -19.59 15.52 -12.59
N THR A 127 -20.08 15.20 -11.38
CA THR A 127 -21.20 15.90 -10.75
C THR A 127 -20.90 17.38 -10.54
N LYS A 128 -19.71 17.73 -10.00
CA LYS A 128 -19.27 19.14 -9.85
C LYS A 128 -19.24 19.88 -11.20
N ASN A 129 -18.74 19.23 -12.26
CA ASN A 129 -18.64 19.83 -13.59
C ASN A 129 -20.01 20.04 -14.24
N VAL A 130 -20.95 19.10 -14.03
CA VAL A 130 -22.35 19.22 -14.46
C VAL A 130 -23.04 20.34 -13.70
N LEU A 131 -22.92 20.38 -12.37
CA LEU A 131 -23.52 21.44 -11.54
C LEU A 131 -23.01 22.84 -11.89
N LYS A 132 -21.71 23.01 -12.17
CA LYS A 132 -21.15 24.29 -12.65
C LYS A 132 -21.74 24.78 -13.98
N LYS A 133 -22.27 23.89 -14.81
CA LYS A 133 -22.92 24.25 -16.08
C LYS A 133 -24.41 24.55 -15.91
N ILE A 134 -25.05 23.96 -14.90
CA ILE A 134 -26.50 24.07 -14.67
C ILE A 134 -26.84 25.21 -13.72
N ILE A 135 -25.95 25.54 -12.78
CA ILE A 135 -26.13 26.64 -11.83
C ILE A 135 -25.30 27.82 -12.33
N PRO A 136 -25.93 28.85 -12.94
CA PRO A 136 -25.23 30.08 -13.30
C PRO A 136 -24.73 30.76 -12.01
N LYS A 137 -23.56 31.39 -12.07
CA LYS A 137 -23.08 32.26 -10.98
C LYS A 137 -24.01 33.44 -10.74
#